data_AF-A0A914NPH7-F1
#
_entry.id   AF-A0A914NPH7-F1
#
_cell.length_a   1.000
_cell.length_b   1.000
_cell.length_c   1.000
_cell.angle_alpha   90.00
_cell.angle_beta   90.00
_cell.angle_gamma   90.00
#
_symmetry.space_group_name_H-M   'P 1'
#
loop_
_entity.id
_entity.type
_entity.pdbx_description
1 polymer ?
#
loop_
_entity_poly.entity_id
_entity_poly.type
_entity_poly.pdbx_seq_one_letter_code
_entity_poly.pdbx_strand_id
1 'polypeptide(L)'
;MDLDLFSIIDRHSLLLKTGKYFYPDPKRPQLKKENPSPELIFDTPENKFANLVADVEHEEWLIFRELCEQQRRLEDKQEPYEKIKPSQRKAFERRLKEKRENMEGEIE
;
A
#
# COMPACT_ATOMS: atom_id res chain seq x y z
N MET A 1 -10.05 5.13 24.64
CA MET A 1 -10.03 3.82 23.95
C MET A 1 -8.83 3.87 23.04
N ASP A 2 -7.88 2.96 23.22
CA ASP A 2 -6.65 2.98 22.43
C ASP A 2 -6.97 2.45 21.02
N LEU A 3 -6.76 3.28 19.99
CA LEU A 3 -6.86 2.83 18.59
C LEU A 3 -5.65 1.96 18.25
N ASP A 4 -5.90 0.90 17.47
CA ASP A 4 -4.82 0.12 16.89
C ASP A 4 -4.13 0.88 15.74
N LEU A 5 -2.91 0.45 15.41
CA LEU A 5 -2.11 1.09 14.37
C LEU A 5 -2.83 1.07 13.01
N PHE A 6 -3.54 0.00 12.67
CA PHE A 6 -4.26 -0.09 11.40
C PHE A 6 -5.42 0.89 11.33
N SER A 7 -6.20 1.08 12.40
CA SER A 7 -7.24 2.10 12.41
C SER A 7 -6.66 3.51 12.28
N ILE A 8 -5.50 3.79 12.90
CA ILE A 8 -4.80 5.07 12.74
C ILE A 8 -4.41 5.29 11.27
N ILE A 9 -3.80 4.26 10.65
CA ILE A 9 -3.38 4.31 9.24
C ILE A 9 -4.57 4.49 8.31
N ASP A 10 -5.66 3.76 8.54
CA ASP A 10 -6.85 3.81 7.69
C ASP A 10 -7.54 5.18 7.78
N ARG A 11 -7.67 5.74 9.00
CA ARG A 11 -8.21 7.10 9.19
C ARG A 11 -7.36 8.14 8.48
N HIS A 12 -6.04 8.09 8.65
CA HIS A 12 -5.11 9.00 7.98
C HIS A 12 -5.17 8.85 6.46
N SER A 13 -5.22 7.62 5.97
CA SER A 13 -5.26 7.31 4.53
C SER A 13 -6.54 7.83 3.89
N LEU A 14 -7.67 7.72 4.58
CA LEU A 14 -8.94 8.28 4.11
C LEU A 14 -8.84 9.81 3.99
N LEU A 15 -8.34 10.51 5.02
CA LEU A 15 -8.23 11.96 4.99
C LEU A 15 -7.29 12.48 3.89
N LEU A 16 -6.22 11.74 3.57
CA LEU A 16 -5.36 12.05 2.44
C LEU A 16 -6.12 11.92 1.10
N LYS A 17 -6.91 10.85 0.95
CA LYS A 17 -7.67 10.58 -0.29
C LYS A 17 -8.83 11.55 -0.49
N THR A 18 -9.49 11.97 0.59
CA THR A 18 -10.56 12.98 0.54
C THR A 18 -10.02 14.41 0.53
N GLY A 19 -8.70 14.59 0.65
CA GLY A 19 -8.07 15.91 0.66
C GLY A 19 -8.38 16.74 1.90
N LYS A 20 -8.73 16.08 3.02
CA LYS A 20 -8.95 16.72 4.33
C LYS A 20 -7.68 16.77 5.17
N TYR A 21 -6.64 16.03 4.79
CA TYR A 21 -5.32 16.10 5.40
C TYR A 21 -4.25 16.36 4.33
N PHE A 22 -3.28 17.22 4.65
CA PHE A 22 -2.15 17.56 3.79
C PHE A 22 -0.83 17.41 4.52
N TYR A 23 0.17 16.86 3.84
CA TYR A 23 1.52 16.87 4.39
C TYR A 23 2.08 18.31 4.39
N PRO A 24 2.57 18.81 5.53
CA PRO A 24 3.24 20.11 5.57
C PRO A 24 4.44 20.09 4.63
N ASP A 25 4.51 21.01 3.66
CA ASP A 25 5.68 21.15 2.78
C ASP A 25 6.79 21.95 3.51
N PRO A 26 7.93 21.33 3.86
CA PRO A 26 9.03 22.03 4.53
C PRO A 26 9.63 23.16 3.69
N LYS A 27 9.52 23.08 2.36
CA LYS A 27 10.04 24.08 1.42
C LYS A 27 9.07 25.23 1.20
N ARG A 28 7.80 25.06 1.57
CA ARG A 28 6.74 26.06 1.41
C ARG A 28 5.89 26.17 2.68
N PRO A 29 6.50 26.54 3.83
CA PRO A 29 5.81 26.61 5.12
C PRO A 29 4.67 27.64 5.18
N GLN A 30 4.59 28.56 4.21
CA GLN A 30 3.51 29.53 4.05
C GLN A 30 2.23 28.94 3.46
N LEU A 31 2.30 27.79 2.77
CA LEU A 31 1.14 27.10 2.18
C LEU A 31 0.50 26.10 3.15
N LYS A 32 0.68 26.29 4.46
CA LYS A 32 0.10 25.42 5.48
C LYS A 32 -1.42 25.45 5.36
N LYS A 33 -1.97 24.36 4.86
CA LYS A 33 -3.40 24.06 5.01
C LYS A 33 -3.64 23.58 6.42
N GLU A 34 -4.76 23.98 7.00
CA GLU A 34 -5.15 23.51 8.33
C GLU A 34 -5.60 22.05 8.23
N ASN A 35 -4.90 21.18 8.95
CA ASN A 35 -5.31 19.79 9.11
C ASN A 35 -6.16 19.66 10.38
N PRO A 36 -7.08 18.68 10.43
CA PRO A 36 -7.79 18.33 11.66
C PRO A 36 -6.82 18.00 12.80
N SER A 37 -7.20 18.34 14.04
CA SER A 37 -6.37 18.01 15.20
C SER A 37 -6.26 16.50 15.41
N PRO A 38 -5.15 15.99 15.95
CA PRO A 38 -5.00 14.57 16.26
C PRO A 38 -6.13 14.02 17.15
N GLU A 39 -6.56 14.78 18.15
CA GLU A 39 -7.67 14.42 19.04
C GLU A 39 -8.96 14.21 18.24
N LEU A 40 -9.25 15.11 17.29
CA LEU A 40 -10.43 14.99 16.44
C LEU A 40 -10.34 13.78 15.51
N ILE A 41 -9.14 13.41 15.06
CA ILE A 41 -8.93 12.26 14.18
C ILE A 41 -9.02 10.95 14.97
N PHE A 42 -8.46 10.86 16.18
CA PHE A 42 -8.29 9.61 16.91
C PHE A 42 -9.38 9.37 17.97
N ASP A 43 -9.74 10.39 18.74
CA ASP A 43 -10.67 10.22 19.87
C ASP A 43 -12.13 10.25 19.44
N THR A 44 -12.41 10.68 18.20
CA THR A 44 -13.76 10.70 17.65
C THR A 44 -14.26 9.29 17.31
N PRO A 45 -15.50 8.93 17.69
CA PRO A 45 -16.14 7.68 17.26
C PRO A 45 -16.28 7.58 15.74
N GLU A 46 -16.21 6.37 15.18
CA GLU A 46 -16.13 6.15 13.72
C GLU A 46 -17.20 6.85 12.90
N ASN A 47 -18.47 6.80 13.33
CA ASN A 47 -19.57 7.47 12.63
C ASN A 47 -19.36 8.99 12.58
N LYS A 48 -18.93 9.58 13.70
CA LYS A 48 -18.65 11.02 13.77
C LYS A 48 -17.39 11.38 13.00
N PHE A 49 -16.38 10.52 13.01
CA PHE A 49 -15.15 10.71 12.24
C PHE A 49 -15.46 10.78 10.73
N ALA A 50 -16.21 9.80 10.21
CA ALA A 50 -16.59 9.74 8.81
C ALA A 50 -17.30 11.04 8.36
N ASN A 51 -18.37 11.40 9.07
CA ASN A 51 -19.19 12.55 8.69
C ASN A 51 -18.52 13.90 8.97
N LEU A 52 -17.96 14.11 10.17
CA LEU A 52 -17.53 15.44 10.61
C LEU A 52 -16.09 15.78 10.22
N VAL A 53 -15.24 14.76 10.05
CA VAL A 53 -13.80 14.97 9.81
C VAL A 53 -13.43 14.63 8.38
N ALA A 54 -13.89 13.48 7.90
CA ALA A 54 -13.58 13.01 6.56
C ALA A 54 -14.57 13.47 5.49
N ASP A 55 -15.75 13.97 5.89
CA ASP A 55 -16.82 14.46 5.00
C ASP A 55 -17.32 13.38 4.04
N VAL A 56 -17.56 12.18 4.60
CA VAL A 56 -18.05 10.99 3.90
C VAL A 56 -19.13 10.31 4.74
N GLU A 57 -19.99 9.53 4.10
CA GLU A 57 -20.98 8.74 4.81
C GLU A 57 -20.31 7.62 5.62
N HIS A 58 -20.96 7.17 6.70
CA HIS A 58 -20.42 6.09 7.52
C HIS A 58 -20.28 4.78 6.72
N GLU A 59 -21.17 4.52 5.77
CA GLU A 59 -21.10 3.34 4.90
C GLU A 59 -19.86 3.35 4.00
N GLU A 60 -19.52 4.52 3.43
CA GLU A 60 -18.32 4.69 2.61
C GLU A 60 -17.06 4.43 3.44
N TRP A 61 -17.04 4.87 4.70
CA TRP A 61 -15.95 4.56 5.63
C TRP A 61 -15.81 3.05 5.88
N LEU A 62 -16.91 2.33 6.12
CA LEU A 62 -16.88 0.89 6.33
C LEU A 62 -16.34 0.13 5.11
N ILE A 63 -16.78 0.52 3.91
CA ILE A 63 -16.29 -0.05 2.65
C ILE A 63 -14.79 0.25 2.49
N PHE A 64 -14.37 1.48 2.79
CA PHE A 64 -12.96 1.88 2.68
C PHE A 64 -12.05 1.04 3.60
N ARG A 65 -12.47 0.80 4.85
CA ARG A 65 -11.73 -0.06 5.78
C ARG A 65 -11.55 -1.48 5.24
N GLU A 66 -12.61 -2.08 4.72
CA GLU A 66 -12.54 -3.42 4.13
C GLU A 66 -11.58 -3.44 2.93
N LEU A 67 -11.60 -2.40 2.08
CA LEU A 67 -10.67 -2.27 0.97
C LEU A 67 -9.21 -2.17 1.45
N CYS A 68 -8.95 -1.40 2.50
CA CYS A 68 -7.62 -1.30 3.11
C CYS A 68 -7.14 -2.65 3.66
N GLU A 69 -8.02 -3.42 4.29
CA GLU A 69 -7.69 -4.77 4.77
C GLU A 69 -7.41 -5.73 3.62
N GLN A 70 -8.23 -5.71 2.55
CA GLN A 70 -7.99 -6.50 1.35
C GLN A 70 -6.64 -6.17 0.72
N GLN A 71 -6.29 -4.89 0.64
CA GLN A 71 -5.04 -4.44 0.06
C GLN A 71 -3.83 -4.95 0.88
N ARG A 72 -3.86 -4.85 2.20
CA ARG A 72 -2.82 -5.43 3.08
C ARG A 72 -2.65 -6.94 2.85
N ARG A 73 -3.77 -7.68 2.78
CA ARG A 73 -3.76 -9.14 2.51
C ARG A 73 -3.18 -9.50 1.14
N LEU A 74 -3.24 -8.60 0.16
CA LEU A 74 -2.65 -8.80 -1.17
C LEU A 74 -1.16 -8.42 -1.19
N GLU A 75 -0.77 -7.36 -0.51
CA GLU A 75 0.63 -6.94 -0.36
C GLU A 75 1.47 -8.04 0.30
N ASP A 76 0.95 -8.70 1.34
CA ASP A 76 1.63 -9.83 1.98
C ASP A 76 1.85 -11.04 1.04
N LYS A 77 1.08 -11.14 -0.05
CA LYS A 77 1.17 -12.24 -1.03
C LYS A 77 2.06 -11.92 -2.23
N GLN A 78 2.37 -10.65 -2.46
CA GLN A 78 3.24 -10.22 -3.55
C GLN A 78 4.67 -10.09 -3.02
N GLU A 79 5.43 -11.20 -2.93
CA GLU A 79 6.88 -11.04 -2.81
C GLU A 79 7.38 -10.29 -4.07
N PRO A 80 8.17 -9.20 -3.94
CA PRO A 80 8.49 -8.31 -5.06
C PRO A 80 9.28 -8.95 -6.20
N TYR A 81 9.83 -10.15 -5.97
CA TYR A 81 10.55 -10.94 -6.94
C TYR A 81 10.42 -12.43 -6.60
N GLU A 82 10.33 -13.27 -7.62
CA GLU A 82 10.43 -14.72 -7.42
C GLU A 82 11.88 -15.08 -7.05
N LYS A 83 12.08 -15.69 -5.87
CA LYS A 83 13.40 -16.12 -5.43
C LYS A 83 13.86 -17.35 -6.21
N ILE A 84 14.64 -17.14 -7.27
CA ILE A 84 15.23 -18.23 -8.05
C ILE A 84 16.30 -18.95 -7.22
N LYS A 85 16.10 -20.25 -6.94
CA LYS A 85 17.09 -21.08 -6.25
C LYS A 85 18.35 -21.26 -7.12
N PRO A 86 19.56 -21.42 -6.53
CA PRO A 86 20.77 -21.70 -7.29
C PRO A 86 20.65 -22.91 -8.24
N SER A 87 19.86 -23.92 -7.88
CA SER A 87 19.57 -25.08 -8.73
C SER A 87 18.78 -24.73 -9.99
N GLN A 88 17.75 -23.87 -9.87
CA GLN A 88 16.91 -23.43 -10.99
C GLN A 88 17.73 -22.58 -11.98
N ARG A 89 18.56 -21.67 -11.48
CA ARG A 89 19.50 -20.89 -12.31
C ARG A 89 20.46 -21.80 -13.06
N LYS A 90 21.11 -22.74 -12.38
CA LYS A 90 22.04 -23.70 -13.01
C LYS A 90 21.34 -24.58 -14.05
N ALA A 91 20.11 -25.01 -13.79
CA ALA A 91 19.33 -25.80 -14.76
C ALA A 91 19.01 -24.99 -16.03
N PHE A 92 18.66 -23.72 -15.87
CA PHE A 92 18.43 -22.81 -16.99
C PHE A 92 19.70 -22.59 -17.82
N GLU A 93 20.84 -22.32 -17.17
CA GLU A 93 22.14 -22.15 -17.84
C GLU A 93 22.56 -23.41 -18.61
N ARG A 94 22.36 -24.61 -18.05
CA ARG A 94 22.63 -25.88 -18.74
C ARG A 94 21.78 -26.06 -19.99
N ARG A 95 20.47 -25.82 -19.88
CA ARG A 95 19.55 -25.89 -21.05
C ARG A 95 19.94 -24.89 -22.13
N LEU A 96 20.39 -23.69 -21.74
CA LEU A 96 20.83 -22.66 -22.69
C LEU A 96 22.12 -23.07 -23.40
N LYS A 97 23.05 -23.71 -22.67
CA LYS A 97 24.29 -24.25 -23.22
C LYS A 97 24.02 -25.41 -24.19
N GLU A 98 23.23 -26.39 -23.79
CA GLU A 98 22.84 -27.54 -24.63
C GLU A 98 22.15 -27.09 -25.92
N LYS A 99 21.25 -26.09 -25.84
CA LYS A 99 20.60 -25.52 -27.03
C LYS A 99 21.59 -24.84 -27.98
N ARG A 100 22.63 -24.20 -27.44
CA ARG A 100 23.67 -23.55 -28.26
C ARG A 100 24.53 -24.58 -28.95
N GLU A 101 24.98 -25.59 -28.21
CA GLU A 101 25.80 -26.68 -28.74
C GLU A 101 25.03 -27.48 -29.81
N ASN A 102 23.73 -27.72 -29.63
CA ASN A 102 22.90 -28.38 -30.64
C ASN A 102 22.72 -27.52 -31.91
N MET A 103 22.56 -26.20 -31.79
CA MET A 103 22.48 -25.32 -32.96
C MET A 103 23.82 -25.20 -33.70
N GLU A 104 24.95 -25.24 -32.98
CA GLU A 104 26.29 -25.22 -33.58
C GLU A 104 26.63 -26.54 -34.28
N GLY A 105 26.16 -27.69 -33.75
CA GLY A 105 26.36 -29.01 -34.36
C GLY A 105 25.44 -29.35 -35.55
N GLU A 106 24.38 -28.56 -35.79
CA GLU A 106 23.50 -28.72 -36.98
C GLU A 106 24.02 -27.95 -38.21
N ILE A 107 25.12 -27.19 -38.09
CA ILE A 107 25.72 -26.37 -39.16
C ILE A 107 26.98 -27.05 -39.78
N GLU A 108 27.41 -28.20 -39.28
CA GLU A 108 28.51 -29.03 -39.86
C GLU A 108 28.02 -30.16 -40.78
#